data_AF-A0A438GK16-F1
#
_entry.id   AF-A0A438GK16-F1
#
_cell.length_a   1.000
_cell.length_b   1.000
_cell.length_c   1.000
_cell.angle_alpha   90.00
_cell.angle_beta   90.00
_cell.angle_gamma   90.00
#
_symmetry.space_group_name_H-M   'P 1'
#
loop_
_entity.id
_entity.type
_entity.pdbx_description
1 polymer ?
#
loop_
_entity_poly.entity_id
_entity_poly.type
_entity_poly.pdbx_seq_one_letter_code
_entity_poly.pdbx_strand_id
1 'polypeptide(L)'
;MYEDRARKLEDEVKWMIHEKSAEPLTLLEFIDDIQRLGLGYRFENDIKRSLDKILLLEGSNAGKGESLHHTALRFRILKQHGYKVTQDVLRLSQTVMETSSHAFAKM
;
A
#
# COMPACT_ATOMS: atom_id res chain seq x y z
N MET A 1 -7.29 23.96 -24.00
CA MET A 1 -5.82 23.74 -24.09
C MET A 1 -5.21 23.26 -22.77
N TYR A 2 -5.31 23.99 -21.65
CA TYR A 2 -4.80 23.50 -20.35
C TYR A 2 -5.66 22.38 -19.75
N GLU A 3 -6.99 22.48 -19.89
CA GLU A 3 -7.93 21.46 -19.44
C GLU A 3 -7.74 20.12 -20.16
N ASP A 4 -7.40 20.16 -21.45
CA ASP A 4 -7.15 18.94 -22.25
C ASP A 4 -5.89 18.22 -21.77
N ARG A 5 -4.85 18.98 -21.44
CA ARG A 5 -3.63 18.42 -20.87
C ARG A 5 -3.87 17.86 -19.46
N ALA A 6 -4.63 18.58 -18.64
CA ALA A 6 -4.98 18.14 -17.30
C ALA A 6 -5.81 16.84 -17.31
N ARG A 7 -6.78 16.72 -18.23
CA ARG A 7 -7.56 15.49 -18.42
C ARG A 7 -6.69 14.32 -18.85
N LYS A 8 -5.81 14.52 -19.83
CA LYS A 8 -4.88 13.47 -20.30
C LYS A 8 -4.00 12.95 -19.16
N LEU A 9 -3.45 13.85 -18.34
CA LEU A 9 -2.64 13.47 -17.18
C LEU A 9 -3.47 12.75 -16.12
N GLU A 10 -4.72 13.16 -15.90
CA GLU A 10 -5.61 12.47 -14.96
C GLU A 10 -5.91 11.03 -15.43
N ASP A 11 -6.16 10.83 -16.72
CA ASP A 11 -6.39 9.50 -17.29
C ASP A 11 -5.13 8.62 -17.21
N GLU A 12 -3.95 9.20 -17.40
CA GLU A 12 -2.66 8.52 -17.22
C GLU A 12 -2.46 8.07 -15.77
N VAL A 13 -2.73 8.94 -14.79
CA VAL A 13 -2.65 8.58 -13.37
C VAL A 13 -3.63 7.46 -13.02
N LYS A 14 -4.87 7.50 -13.54
CA LYS A 14 -5.84 6.41 -13.36
C LYS A 14 -5.30 5.11 -13.92
N TRP A 15 -4.76 5.14 -15.14
CA TRP A 15 -4.16 3.96 -15.76
C TRP A 15 -3.02 3.38 -14.92
N MET A 16 -2.11 4.24 -14.41
CA MET A 16 -1.02 3.81 -13.53
C MET A 16 -1.51 3.18 -12.21
N ILE A 17 -2.59 3.70 -11.62
CA ILE A 17 -3.21 3.10 -10.41
C ILE A 17 -3.69 1.67 -10.70
N HIS A 18 -4.23 1.42 -11.91
CA HIS A 18 -4.71 0.09 -12.29
C HIS A 18 -3.56 -0.85 -12.69
N GLU A 19 -2.58 -0.35 -13.42
CA GLU A 19 -1.42 -1.12 -13.90
C GLU A 19 -0.53 -1.59 -12.75
N LYS A 20 -0.22 -0.70 -11.80
CA LYS A 20 0.62 -1.00 -10.63
C LYS A 20 -0.01 -1.99 -9.64
N SER A 21 -1.29 -2.32 -9.78
CA SER A 21 -2.00 -3.23 -8.84
C SER A 21 -1.45 -4.65 -8.79
N ALA A 22 -0.58 -5.05 -9.74
CA ALA A 22 0.14 -6.31 -9.71
C ALA A 22 1.31 -6.33 -8.69
N GLU A 23 1.82 -5.17 -8.29
CA GLU A 23 2.91 -5.03 -7.31
C GLU A 23 2.44 -4.16 -6.13
N PRO A 24 2.01 -4.77 -5.02
CA PRO A 24 1.36 -4.04 -3.92
C PRO A 24 2.18 -2.88 -3.37
N LEU A 25 3.49 -3.06 -3.15
CA LEU A 25 4.36 -2.00 -2.63
C LEU A 25 4.41 -0.80 -3.59
N THR A 26 4.68 -1.06 -4.87
CA THR A 26 4.76 -0.03 -5.93
C THR A 26 3.47 0.77 -6.04
N LEU A 27 2.31 0.11 -5.92
CA LEU A 27 1.01 0.78 -5.91
C LEU A 27 0.80 1.62 -4.64
N LEU A 28 1.15 1.08 -3.47
CA LEU A 28 0.98 1.79 -2.20
C LEU A 28 1.86 3.05 -2.13
N GLU A 29 3.11 2.99 -2.64
CA GLU A 29 3.99 4.14 -2.78
C GLU A 29 3.38 5.19 -3.71
N PHE A 30 2.84 4.76 -4.85
CA PHE A 30 2.20 5.66 -5.81
C PHE A 30 0.95 6.34 -5.24
N ILE A 31 0.12 5.60 -4.48
CA ILE A 31 -1.02 6.17 -3.76
C ILE A 31 -0.56 7.20 -2.75
N ASP A 32 0.53 6.93 -2.02
CA ASP A 32 1.08 7.86 -1.04
C ASP A 32 1.52 9.17 -1.70
N ASP A 33 2.21 9.10 -2.84
CA ASP A 33 2.61 10.29 -3.58
C ASP A 33 1.41 11.12 -4.03
N ILE A 34 0.36 10.48 -4.58
CA ILE A 34 -0.89 11.16 -4.97
C ILE A 34 -1.53 11.86 -3.76
N GLN A 35 -1.57 11.20 -2.61
CA GLN A 35 -2.14 11.76 -1.39
C GLN A 35 -1.31 12.93 -0.85
N ARG A 36 0.02 12.81 -0.85
CA ARG A 36 0.95 13.87 -0.41
C ARG A 36 0.94 15.09 -1.31
N LEU A 37 0.60 14.92 -2.59
CA LEU A 37 0.34 16.00 -3.54
C LEU A 37 -1.03 16.67 -3.36
N GLY A 38 -1.87 16.20 -2.42
CA GLY A 38 -3.21 16.72 -2.20
C GLY A 38 -4.22 16.32 -3.28
N LEU A 39 -3.90 15.32 -4.10
CA LEU A 39 -4.72 14.88 -5.24
C LEU A 39 -5.57 13.63 -4.93
N GLY A 40 -5.45 13.06 -3.73
CA GLY A 40 -6.12 11.81 -3.35
C GLY A 40 -7.64 11.79 -3.61
N TYR A 41 -8.32 12.92 -3.39
CA TYR A 41 -9.77 13.04 -3.60
C TYR A 41 -10.20 12.84 -5.05
N ARG A 42 -9.33 13.11 -6.03
CA ARG A 42 -9.66 12.95 -7.46
C ARG A 42 -9.71 11.48 -7.88
N PHE A 43 -9.00 10.62 -7.16
CA PHE A 43 -8.78 9.22 -7.54
C PHE A 43 -9.35 8.25 -6.51
N GLU A 44 -10.21 8.70 -5.60
CA GLU A 44 -10.72 7.89 -4.48
C GLU A 44 -11.31 6.54 -4.94
N ASN A 45 -12.10 6.55 -6.01
CA ASN A 45 -12.70 5.33 -6.57
C ASN A 45 -11.66 4.38 -7.19
N ASP A 46 -10.69 4.93 -7.92
CA ASP A 46 -9.62 4.14 -8.55
C ASP A 46 -8.71 3.52 -7.48
N ILE A 47 -8.33 4.31 -6.48
CA ILE A 47 -7.54 3.86 -5.33
C ILE A 47 -8.27 2.75 -4.59
N LYS A 48 -9.55 2.95 -4.24
CA LYS A 48 -10.36 1.94 -3.54
C LYS A 48 -10.41 0.62 -4.30
N ARG A 49 -10.69 0.66 -5.60
CA ARG A 49 -10.72 -0.55 -6.45
C ARG A 49 -9.38 -1.28 -6.46
N SER A 50 -8.27 -0.56 -6.51
CA SER A 50 -6.94 -1.17 -6.51
C SER A 50 -6.56 -1.72 -5.13
N LEU A 51 -6.97 -1.08 -4.03
CA LEU A 51 -6.81 -1.61 -2.68
C LEU A 51 -7.61 -2.90 -2.47
N ASP A 52 -8.85 -2.96 -2.97
CA ASP A 52 -9.66 -4.18 -2.93
C ASP A 52 -8.97 -5.34 -3.66
N LYS A 53 -8.35 -5.09 -4.81
CA LYS A 53 -7.56 -6.09 -5.55
C LYS A 53 -6.36 -6.58 -4.76
N ILE A 54 -5.58 -5.68 -4.14
CA ILE A 54 -4.45 -6.07 -3.28
C ILE A 54 -4.91 -7.01 -2.18
N LEU A 55 -5.98 -6.65 -1.47
CA LEU A 55 -6.51 -7.47 -0.36
C LEU A 55 -6.94 -8.87 -0.82
N LEU A 56 -7.52 -8.97 -2.03
CA LEU A 56 -7.89 -10.26 -2.63
C LEU A 56 -6.67 -11.10 -3.01
N LEU A 57 -5.62 -10.48 -3.55
CA LEU A 57 -4.40 -11.17 -3.98
C LEU A 57 -3.55 -11.65 -2.81
N GLU A 58 -3.40 -10.83 -1.77
CA GLU A 58 -2.58 -11.15 -0.60
C GLU A 58 -3.25 -12.18 0.31
N GLY A 59 -4.58 -12.12 0.43
CA GLY A 59 -5.36 -13.02 1.29
C GLY A 59 -4.78 -13.13 2.71
N SER A 60 -4.50 -14.36 3.16
CA SER A 60 -3.91 -14.66 4.47
C SER A 60 -2.40 -14.44 4.56
N ASN A 61 -1.73 -14.13 3.45
CA ASN A 61 -0.29 -13.89 3.40
C ASN A 61 0.08 -12.41 3.53
N ALA A 62 -0.91 -11.52 3.56
CA ALA A 62 -0.76 -10.10 3.86
C ALA A 62 0.20 -9.85 5.04
N GLY A 63 1.28 -9.10 4.81
CA GLY A 63 2.26 -8.73 5.84
C GLY A 63 3.31 -9.80 6.16
N LYS A 64 3.24 -11.02 5.59
CA LYS A 64 4.26 -12.05 5.84
C LYS A 64 5.48 -11.83 4.95
N GLY A 65 6.64 -11.60 5.58
CA GLY A 65 7.90 -11.39 4.87
C GLY A 65 8.02 -10.01 4.22
N GLU A 66 7.05 -9.12 4.45
CA GLU A 66 7.11 -7.73 4.01
C GLU A 66 8.10 -6.94 4.88
N SER A 67 8.74 -5.93 4.27
CA SER A 67 9.54 -4.98 5.02
C SER A 67 8.66 -4.17 5.98
N LEU A 68 9.27 -3.60 7.04
CA LEU A 68 8.58 -2.68 7.94
C LEU A 68 7.98 -1.50 7.17
N HIS A 69 8.68 -0.99 6.15
CA HIS A 69 8.20 0.09 5.31
C HIS A 69 6.90 -0.30 4.59
N HIS A 70 6.90 -1.46 3.90
CA HIS A 70 5.72 -1.95 3.19
C HIS A 70 4.54 -2.17 4.15
N THR A 71 4.80 -2.85 5.27
CA THR A 71 3.78 -3.15 6.29
C THR A 71 3.15 -1.87 6.87
N ALA A 72 3.99 -0.89 7.22
CA ALA A 72 3.53 0.38 7.79
C ALA A 72 2.75 1.23 6.78
N LEU A 73 3.22 1.27 5.52
CA LEU A 73 2.56 2.01 4.44
C LEU A 73 1.18 1.42 4.16
N ARG A 74 1.11 0.10 4.00
CA ARG A 74 -0.12 -0.66 3.82
C ARG A 74 -1.11 -0.42 4.96
N PHE A 75 -0.66 -0.54 6.21
CA PHE A 75 -1.51 -0.31 7.38
C PHE A 75 -2.10 1.11 7.37
N ARG A 76 -1.27 2.13 7.13
CA ARG A 76 -1.70 3.53 7.12
C ARG A 76 -2.73 3.78 6.02
N ILE A 77 -2.45 3.38 4.78
CA ILE A 77 -3.33 3.61 3.64
C ILE A 77 -4.67 2.89 3.86
N LEU A 78 -4.65 1.61 4.25
CA LEU A 78 -5.88 0.85 4.51
C LEU A 78 -6.73 1.50 5.63
N LYS A 79 -6.11 1.95 6.72
CA LYS A 79 -6.85 2.68 7.78
C LYS A 79 -7.46 3.98 7.27
N GLN A 80 -6.73 4.76 6.48
CA GLN A 80 -7.20 6.02 5.91
C GLN A 80 -8.43 5.83 5.00
N HIS A 81 -8.49 4.72 4.28
CA HIS A 81 -9.62 4.37 3.40
C HIS A 81 -10.73 3.57 4.11
N GLY A 82 -10.69 3.46 5.44
CA GLY A 82 -11.75 2.84 6.24
C GLY A 82 -11.73 1.31 6.31
N TYR A 83 -10.67 0.67 5.86
CA TYR A 83 -10.54 -0.78 5.95
C TYR A 83 -10.23 -1.23 7.39
N LYS A 84 -10.84 -2.36 7.78
CA LYS A 84 -10.57 -3.00 9.06
C LYS A 84 -9.23 -3.75 9.00
N VAL A 85 -8.17 -3.10 9.45
CA VAL A 85 -6.87 -3.75 9.71
C VAL A 85 -6.66 -4.02 11.21
N THR A 86 -6.11 -5.18 11.54
CA THR A 86 -5.74 -5.58 12.90
C THR A 86 -4.38 -5.00 13.29
N GLN A 87 -4.18 -4.72 14.59
CA GLN A 87 -2.91 -4.17 15.09
C GLN A 87 -1.77 -5.21 15.02
N ASP A 88 -2.11 -6.49 14.97
CA ASP A 88 -1.13 -7.59 14.98
C ASP A 88 -0.23 -7.60 13.73
N VAL A 89 -0.71 -7.03 12.61
CA VAL A 89 0.07 -6.91 11.36
C VAL A 89 1.35 -6.08 11.58
N LEU A 90 1.29 -5.03 12.42
CA LEU A 90 2.46 -4.19 12.72
C LEU A 90 3.48 -4.89 13.63
N ARG A 91 3.05 -5.89 14.40
CA ARG A 91 3.93 -6.62 15.33
C ARG A 91 4.79 -7.66 14.61
N LEU A 92 4.30 -8.24 13.51
CA LEU A 92 5.01 -9.27 12.75
C LEU A 92 6.36 -8.79 12.17
N SER A 93 6.48 -7.51 11.83
CA SER A 93 7.76 -6.91 11.39
C SER A 93 8.81 -6.79 12.51
N GLN A 94 8.42 -6.87 13.79
CA GLN A 94 9.35 -6.85 14.93
C GLN A 94 9.88 -8.26 15.25
N THR A 95 9.07 -9.30 15.06
CA THR A 95 9.42 -10.68 15.44
C THR A 95 10.62 -11.24 14.67
N VAL A 96 10.82 -10.85 13.39
CA VAL A 96 11.95 -11.35 12.59
C VAL A 96 13.30 -10.84 13.12
N MET A 97 13.34 -9.65 13.74
CA MET A 97 14.57 -9.14 14.36
C MET A 97 14.85 -9.81 15.71
N GLU A 98 13.81 -10.14 16.48
CA GLU A 98 13.95 -10.79 17.79
C GLU A 98 14.33 -12.28 17.67
N THR A 99 13.79 -13.01 16.68
CA THR A 99 14.13 -14.43 16.48
C THR A 99 15.57 -14.62 16.02
N SER A 100 16.11 -13.70 15.21
CA SER A 100 17.53 -13.72 14.84
C SER A 100 18.41 -13.46 16.07
N SER A 101 18.10 -12.46 16.89
CA SER A 101 18.91 -12.17 18.09
C SER A 101 18.88 -13.31 19.12
N HIS A 102 17.77 -14.03 19.26
CA HIS A 102 17.68 -15.16 20.20
C HIS A 102 18.36 -16.44 19.69
N ALA A 103 18.42 -16.63 18.37
CA ALA A 103 19.16 -17.74 17.76
C ALA A 103 20.69 -17.57 17.89
N PHE A 104 21.21 -16.34 17.81
CA PHE A 104 22.64 -16.05 17.99
C PHE A 104 23.10 -16.05 19.45
N ALA A 105 22.23 -15.79 20.42
CA ALA A 105 22.58 -15.77 21.85
C ALA A 105 22.65 -17.18 22.49
N LYS A 106 22.40 -18.24 21.72
CA LYS A 106 22.38 -19.64 22.20
C LYS A 106 23.43 -20.54 21.53
N MET A 107 24.40 -19.94 20.81
CA MET A 107 25.61 -20.61 20.33
C MET A 107 26.82 -20.18 21.15
#